data_AF-A0AAU7DJ54-F1
#
_entry.id   AF-A0AAU7DJ54-F1
#
_cell.length_a   1.000
_cell.length_b   1.000
_cell.length_c   1.000
_cell.angle_alpha   90.00
_cell.angle_beta   90.00
_cell.angle_gamma   90.00
#
_symmetry.space_group_name_H-M   'P 1'
#
loop_
_entity.id
_entity.type
_entity.pdbx_description
1 polymer ?
#
loop_
_entity_poly.entity_id
_entity_poly.type
_entity_poly.pdbx_seq_one_letter_code
_entity_poly.pdbx_strand_id
1 'polypeptide(L)'
;MRLRDLMNVMAGLAVLLNSGCNSGPKGTYTDANGAVILELRSGGKASFTFMGDVEDCSFNSNDKQLTLTCKGSPAPVTVFNIHDDGSLTGPPGSFMPPLRKEKS
;
A
#
# COMPACT_ATOMS: atom_id res chain seq x y z
N MET A 1 -17.91 10.94 41.16
CA MET A 1 -19.01 11.62 40.45
C MET A 1 -18.43 12.89 39.82
N ARG A 2 -18.26 12.87 38.49
CA ARG A 2 -18.23 14.01 37.56
C ARG A 2 -17.08 15.03 37.68
N LEU A 3 -16.00 14.74 36.95
CA LEU A 3 -15.03 15.71 36.45
C LEU A 3 -15.59 16.33 35.16
N ARG A 4 -16.69 17.05 35.29
CA ARG A 4 -17.30 17.81 34.21
C ARG A 4 -17.51 19.23 34.73
N ASP A 5 -17.15 20.15 33.85
CA ASP A 5 -17.53 21.56 33.85
C ASP A 5 -16.53 22.53 34.49
N LEU A 6 -16.22 23.56 33.67
CA LEU A 6 -15.52 24.82 33.95
C LEU A 6 -13.99 24.76 33.75
N MET A 7 -13.33 25.58 32.93
CA MET A 7 -13.76 26.69 32.08
C MET A 7 -12.55 27.09 31.21
N ASN A 8 -12.76 27.26 29.90
CA ASN A 8 -12.05 28.10 28.91
C ASN A 8 -10.84 28.95 29.36
N VAL A 9 -9.75 28.95 28.58
CA VAL A 9 -9.34 30.06 27.67
C VAL A 9 -8.07 29.67 26.88
N MET A 10 -8.25 29.49 25.56
CA MET A 10 -7.40 29.87 24.42
C MET A 10 -5.89 30.08 24.63
N ALA A 11 -5.09 29.15 24.10
CA ALA A 11 -3.84 29.48 23.41
C ALA A 11 -3.58 28.40 22.35
N GLY A 12 -3.52 28.84 21.09
CA GLY A 12 -3.59 27.98 19.91
C GLY A 12 -2.53 26.89 19.86
N LEU A 13 -3.00 25.67 19.60
CA LEU A 13 -2.29 24.74 18.75
C LEU A 13 -3.37 23.90 18.08
N ALA A 14 -3.56 24.13 16.78
CA ALA A 14 -4.39 23.28 15.95
C ALA A 14 -3.88 21.85 16.11
N VAL A 15 -4.59 21.04 16.90
CA VAL A 15 -4.49 19.59 16.81
C VAL A 15 -5.14 19.23 15.50
N LEU A 16 -4.39 19.45 14.42
CA LEU A 16 -4.54 18.70 13.19
C LEU A 16 -4.44 17.25 13.64
N LEU A 17 -5.60 16.62 13.77
CA LEU A 17 -5.69 15.18 13.81
C LEU A 17 -4.89 14.71 12.60
N ASN A 18 -3.68 14.23 12.88
CA ASN A 18 -2.86 13.46 11.97
C ASN A 18 -3.68 12.18 11.72
N SER A 19 -4.70 12.28 10.87
CA SER A 19 -5.11 11.16 10.02
C SER A 19 -3.84 10.83 9.28
N GLY A 20 -3.06 9.89 9.83
CA GLY A 20 -1.77 9.49 9.30
C GLY A 20 -1.92 9.42 7.80
N CYS A 21 -1.33 10.41 7.11
CA CYS A 21 -1.41 10.52 5.68
C CYS A 21 -0.57 9.36 5.20
N ASN A 22 -1.18 8.19 5.12
CA ASN A 22 -0.61 7.01 4.52
C ASN A 22 -0.63 7.30 3.01
N SER A 23 0.29 8.18 2.60
CA SER A 23 0.60 8.60 1.24
C SER A 23 1.43 7.54 0.51
N GLY A 24 1.46 6.32 1.06
CA GLY A 24 1.98 5.15 0.35
C GLY A 24 1.23 4.89 -0.96
N PRO A 25 1.82 4.09 -1.86
CA PRO A 25 1.25 3.74 -3.14
C PRO A 25 -0.16 3.17 -3.00
N LYS A 26 -1.07 3.68 -3.82
CA LYS A 26 -2.48 3.29 -3.91
C LYS A 26 -2.89 3.15 -5.38
N GLY A 27 -3.90 2.33 -5.61
CA GLY A 27 -4.47 2.07 -6.93
C GLY A 27 -4.03 0.75 -7.52
N THR A 28 -4.40 0.54 -8.77
CA THR A 28 -4.13 -0.69 -9.52
C THR A 28 -2.82 -0.56 -10.28
N TYR A 29 -1.95 -1.56 -10.14
CA TYR A 29 -0.71 -1.69 -10.87
C TYR A 29 -0.80 -2.94 -11.73
N THR A 30 -0.47 -2.82 -13.01
CA THR A 30 -0.57 -3.92 -13.97
C THR A 30 0.64 -3.97 -14.88
N ASP A 31 0.97 -5.16 -15.38
CA ASP A 31 1.97 -5.29 -16.42
C ASP A 31 1.42 -4.84 -17.79
N ALA A 32 2.27 -4.81 -18.82
CA ALA A 32 1.84 -4.36 -20.15
C ALA A 32 0.74 -5.24 -20.79
N ASN A 33 0.54 -6.47 -20.29
CA ASN A 33 -0.37 -7.45 -20.86
C ASN A 33 -1.64 -7.69 -20.01
N GLY A 34 -1.73 -7.09 -18.82
CA GLY A 34 -2.81 -7.38 -17.86
C GLY A 34 -2.70 -8.75 -17.19
N ALA A 35 -1.54 -9.41 -17.26
CA ALA A 35 -1.31 -10.76 -16.74
C ALA A 35 -1.07 -10.78 -15.22
N VAL A 36 -0.55 -9.66 -14.69
CA VAL A 36 -0.28 -9.47 -13.26
C VAL A 36 -0.98 -8.19 -12.83
N ILE A 37 -1.83 -8.27 -11.81
CA ILE A 37 -2.55 -7.12 -11.26
C ILE A 37 -2.29 -7.03 -9.77
N LEU A 38 -1.79 -5.89 -9.31
CA LEU A 38 -1.61 -5.59 -7.90
C LEU A 38 -2.49 -4.38 -7.53
N GLU A 39 -3.54 -4.63 -6.76
CA GLU A 39 -4.42 -3.58 -6.27
C GLU A 39 -4.04 -3.20 -4.83
N LEU A 40 -3.62 -1.95 -4.64
CA LEU A 40 -3.23 -1.41 -3.33
C LEU A 40 -4.34 -0.52 -2.75
N ARG A 41 -4.88 -0.93 -1.61
CA ARG A 41 -5.99 -0.26 -0.91
C ARG A 41 -5.51 0.40 0.39
N SER A 42 -6.28 1.38 0.86
CA SER A 42 -6.02 2.03 2.15
C SER A 42 -6.02 1.03 3.31
N GLY A 43 -5.20 1.30 4.33
CA GLY A 43 -5.08 0.44 5.51
C GLY A 43 -4.21 -0.80 5.33
N GLY A 44 -3.28 -0.78 4.36
CA GLY A 44 -2.30 -1.85 4.14
C GLY A 44 -2.90 -3.13 3.53
N LYS A 45 -4.05 -3.02 2.86
CA LYS A 45 -4.73 -4.15 2.21
C LYS A 45 -4.37 -4.19 0.73
N ALA A 46 -4.11 -5.39 0.20
CA ALA A 46 -3.83 -5.58 -1.22
C ALA A 46 -4.56 -6.80 -1.78
N SER A 47 -4.76 -6.81 -3.09
CA SER A 47 -5.15 -8.00 -3.84
C SER A 47 -4.13 -8.21 -4.95
N PHE A 48 -3.61 -9.43 -5.06
CA PHE A 48 -2.64 -9.80 -6.07
C PHE A 48 -3.26 -10.84 -6.99
N THR A 49 -3.39 -10.50 -8.27
CA THR A 49 -3.87 -11.38 -9.31
C THR A 49 -2.69 -11.84 -10.16
N PHE A 50 -2.50 -13.14 -10.27
CA PHE A 50 -1.47 -13.73 -11.12
C PHE A 50 -2.06 -14.91 -11.89
N MET A 51 -1.98 -14.88 -13.22
CA MET A 51 -2.48 -15.96 -14.08
C MET A 51 -3.97 -16.30 -13.87
N GLY A 52 -4.77 -15.35 -13.38
CA GLY A 52 -6.20 -15.52 -13.11
C GLY A 52 -6.54 -15.90 -11.66
N ASP A 53 -5.55 -16.29 -10.86
CA ASP A 53 -5.72 -16.55 -9.43
C ASP A 53 -5.61 -15.24 -8.66
N VAL A 54 -6.57 -14.97 -7.77
CA VAL A 54 -6.62 -13.77 -6.92
C VAL A 54 -6.30 -14.15 -5.48
N GLU A 55 -5.25 -13.56 -4.94
CA GLU A 55 -4.85 -13.71 -3.56
C GLU A 55 -5.09 -12.42 -2.77
N ASP A 56 -5.67 -12.56 -1.58
CA ASP A 56 -5.70 -11.49 -0.60
C ASP A 56 -4.32 -11.34 0.04
N CYS A 57 -3.78 -10.13 0.00
CA CYS A 57 -2.48 -9.81 0.58
C CYS A 57 -2.59 -8.61 1.52
N SER A 58 -1.57 -8.45 2.34
CA SER A 58 -1.30 -7.22 3.07
C SER A 58 -0.02 -6.60 2.52
N PHE A 59 0.10 -5.28 2.61
CA PHE A 59 1.33 -4.62 2.19
C PHE A 59 1.77 -3.55 3.18
N ASN A 60 3.07 -3.32 3.20
CA ASN A 60 3.70 -2.17 3.82
C ASN A 60 4.65 -1.54 2.80
N SER A 61 4.82 -0.22 2.85
CA SER A 61 5.60 0.52 1.86
C SER A 61 6.32 1.69 2.49
N ASN A 62 7.53 1.96 2.02
CA ASN A 62 8.23 3.23 2.18
C ASN A 62 8.41 3.89 0.81
N ASP A 63 9.27 4.90 0.71
CA ASP A 63 9.48 5.66 -0.53
C ASP A 63 10.15 4.86 -1.66
N LYS A 64 10.84 3.76 -1.34
CA LYS A 64 11.66 2.98 -2.29
C LYS A 64 11.20 1.54 -2.45
N GLN A 65 10.47 1.01 -1.49
CA GLN A 65 10.11 -0.41 -1.44
C GLN A 65 8.68 -0.61 -0.97
N LEU A 66 8.02 -1.59 -1.56
CA LEU A 66 6.74 -2.14 -1.13
C LEU A 66 6.92 -3.62 -0.82
N THR A 67 6.64 -4.02 0.41
CA THR A 67 6.62 -5.41 0.83
C THR A 67 5.19 -5.91 0.81
N LEU A 68 4.92 -6.92 -0.01
CA LEU A 68 3.65 -7.61 -0.14
C LEU A 68 3.74 -8.97 0.57
N THR A 69 2.74 -9.28 1.39
CA THR A 69 2.60 -10.55 2.11
C THR A 69 1.25 -11.14 1.79
N CYS A 70 1.21 -12.21 1.00
CA CYS A 70 -0.03 -12.88 0.61
C CYS A 70 -0.36 -14.04 1.56
N LYS A 71 -1.65 -14.37 1.69
CA LYS A 71 -2.11 -15.46 2.56
C LYS A 71 -1.60 -16.81 2.00
N GLY A 72 -1.00 -17.64 2.86
CA GLY A 72 -0.46 -18.95 2.52
C GLY A 72 0.41 -19.52 3.64
N SER A 73 0.84 -20.78 3.56
CA SER A 73 1.81 -21.36 4.50
C SER A 73 2.90 -22.15 3.76
N PRO A 74 4.16 -21.67 3.75
CA PRO A 74 4.58 -20.35 4.23
C PRO A 74 3.93 -19.21 3.42
N ALA A 75 3.63 -18.09 4.07
CA ALA A 75 3.07 -16.92 3.40
C ALA A 75 4.12 -16.34 2.44
N PRO A 76 3.87 -16.30 1.12
CA PRO A 76 4.84 -15.75 0.19
C PRO A 76 4.99 -14.24 0.44
N VAL A 77 6.25 -13.82 0.60
CA VAL A 77 6.65 -12.42 0.75
C VAL A 77 7.34 -11.98 -0.52
N THR A 78 6.81 -10.92 -1.12
CA THR A 78 7.34 -10.33 -2.36
C THR A 78 7.71 -8.88 -2.09
N VAL A 79 8.98 -8.52 -2.36
CA VAL A 79 9.46 -7.14 -2.22
C VAL A 79 9.53 -6.49 -3.60
N PHE A 80 8.77 -5.42 -3.78
CA PHE A 80 8.79 -4.59 -4.96
C PHE A 80 9.66 -3.35 -4.72
N ASN A 81 10.46 -2.98 -5.70
CA ASN A 81 11.09 -1.66 -5.75
C ASN A 81 10.12 -0.67 -6.38
N ILE A 82 10.00 0.50 -5.76
CA ILE A 82 9.24 1.65 -6.25
C ILE A 82 10.21 2.57 -6.98
N HIS A 83 9.91 2.90 -8.22
CA HIS A 83 10.68 3.84 -9.04
C HIS A 83 10.11 5.25 -8.97
N ASP A 84 10.90 6.26 -9.36
CA ASP A 84 10.50 7.67 -9.33
C ASP A 84 9.29 7.99 -10.21
N ASP A 85 9.06 7.19 -11.25
CA ASP A 85 7.87 7.26 -12.12
C ASP A 85 6.64 6.56 -11.55
N GLY A 86 6.74 6.04 -10.32
CA GLY A 86 5.70 5.31 -9.61
C GLY A 86 5.54 3.86 -10.06
N SER A 87 6.38 3.35 -10.95
CA SER A 87 6.33 1.92 -11.33
C SER A 87 6.89 1.01 -10.25
N LEU A 88 6.45 -0.25 -10.28
CA LEU A 88 6.88 -1.28 -9.36
C LEU A 88 7.64 -2.36 -10.13
N THR A 89 8.74 -2.84 -9.56
CA THR A 89 9.49 -3.99 -10.11
C THR A 89 9.71 -5.02 -9.03
N GLY A 90 9.62 -6.30 -9.39
CA GLY A 90 9.90 -7.39 -8.46
C GLY A 90 11.36 -7.44 -7.98
N PRO A 91 11.67 -8.37 -7.06
CA PRO A 91 13.05 -8.61 -6.64
C PRO A 91 13.94 -8.92 -7.85
N PRO A 92 15.23 -8.52 -7.83
CA PRO A 92 16.18 -8.89 -8.87
C PRO A 92 16.20 -10.41 -9.08
N GLY A 93 16.13 -10.85 -10.34
CA GLY A 93 16.09 -12.28 -10.69
C GLY A 93 14.70 -12.93 -10.60
N SER A 94 13.66 -12.19 -10.22
CA SER A 94 12.27 -12.67 -10.38
C SER A 94 11.81 -12.58 -11.84
N PHE A 95 10.95 -13.51 -12.26
CA PHE A 95 10.30 -13.48 -13.58
C PHE A 95 9.12 -12.50 -13.66
N MET A 96 9.03 -11.56 -12.71
CA MET A 96 7.88 -10.67 -12.62
C MET A 96 8.11 -9.43 -13.51
N PRO A 97 7.19 -9.16 -14.46
CA PRO A 97 7.31 -7.98 -15.31
C PRO A 97 7.15 -6.68 -14.49
N PRO A 98 7.67 -5.54 -14.99
CA PRO A 98 7.45 -4.25 -14.36
C PRO A 98 5.95 -3.92 -14.35
N LEU A 99 5.43 -3.51 -13.20
CA LEU A 99 4.05 -3.10 -13.03
C LEU A 99 3.95 -1.57 -13.10
N ARG A 100 2.99 -1.09 -13.88
CA ARG A 100 2.70 0.32 -14.05
C ARG A 100 1.36 0.63 -13.44
N LYS A 101 1.25 1.76 -12.77
CA LYS A 101 -0.02 2.24 -12.25
C LYS A 101 -0.98 2.46 -13.42
N GLU A 102 -2.16 1.86 -13.37
CA GLU A 102 -3.22 2.15 -14.33
C GLU A 102 -3.59 3.63 -14.24
N LYS A 103 -3.80 4.26 -15.40
CA LYS A 103 -4.39 5.60 -15.43
C LYS A 103 -5.84 5.46 -14.96
N SER A 104 -6.14 6.12 -13.85
CA SER A 104 -7.50 6.29 -13.35
C SER A 104 -8.28 7.30 -14.16
#